data_AF-H8XP78-F1
#
_entry.id   AF-H8XP78-F1
#
_cell.length_a   1.000
_cell.length_b   1.000
_cell.length_c   1.000
_cell.angle_alpha   90.00
_cell.angle_beta   90.00
_cell.angle_gamma   90.00
#
_symmetry.space_group_name_H-M   'P 1'
#
loop_
_entity.id
_entity.type
_entity.pdbx_description
1 polymer ?
#
loop_
_entity_poly.entity_id
_entity_poly.type
_entity_poly.pdbx_seq_one_letter_code
_entity_poly.pdbx_strand_id
1 'polypeptide(L)'
;MKKIFFILSIISNLIFVSCNRDFNLETNNGTENTKQKIIETFGSKKRVHYLKINTYSSFFEPTLVSTFHDATIYFKENDKTYSQTLVEQNLENPLEQKHLLKLKIEPEVYNSFEIGQIKFEDIPIKVIEAKKMIEKQEKFTSLRLANWETHITKNNKIINRFRILCNLKKPELVVFSYETYDFIIDENGKLKKVDFGK
;
A
#
# COMPACT_ATOMS: atom_id res chain seq x y z
N MET A 1 60.01 -8.78 -9.45
CA MET A 1 59.15 -8.57 -8.26
C MET A 1 57.98 -7.67 -8.61
N LYS A 2 56.79 -8.00 -8.09
CA LYS A 2 55.48 -7.33 -8.24
C LYS A 2 54.76 -7.52 -9.58
N LYS A 3 53.88 -8.51 -9.60
CA LYS A 3 52.52 -8.48 -10.18
C LYS A 3 51.70 -9.52 -9.39
N ILE A 4 50.38 -9.39 -9.45
CA ILE A 4 49.34 -10.17 -8.74
C ILE A 4 48.86 -9.49 -7.45
N PHE A 5 47.67 -8.90 -7.52
CA PHE A 5 46.46 -9.24 -6.76
C PHE A 5 45.53 -8.04 -6.76
N PHE A 6 44.57 -7.97 -7.70
CA PHE A 6 43.39 -7.12 -7.51
C PHE A 6 42.24 -7.50 -8.48
N ILE A 7 41.75 -8.74 -8.43
CA ILE A 7 40.39 -9.05 -8.87
C ILE A 7 39.88 -10.19 -8.00
N LEU A 8 39.20 -9.88 -6.89
CA LEU A 8 38.30 -10.80 -6.17
C LEU A 8 37.59 -10.03 -5.04
N SER A 9 36.54 -9.29 -5.41
CA SER A 9 35.47 -8.90 -4.46
C SER A 9 34.23 -8.32 -5.17
N ILE A 10 33.89 -8.80 -6.37
CA ILE A 10 32.55 -8.60 -6.95
C ILE A 10 31.86 -9.96 -7.04
N ILE A 11 31.69 -10.58 -5.87
CA ILE A 11 30.68 -11.62 -5.64
C ILE A 11 30.07 -11.28 -4.29
N SER A 12 29.32 -10.18 -4.23
CA SER A 12 28.42 -9.93 -3.11
C SER A 12 27.01 -9.91 -3.65
N ASN A 13 26.28 -10.96 -3.31
CA ASN A 13 24.82 -11.03 -3.31
C ASN A 13 24.14 -11.13 -4.68
N LEU A 14 24.39 -12.26 -5.34
CA LEU A 14 23.32 -12.98 -6.00
C LEU A 14 22.36 -13.51 -4.90
N ILE A 15 21.58 -12.62 -4.29
CA ILE A 15 20.48 -13.03 -3.43
C ILE A 15 19.40 -13.55 -4.37
N PHE A 16 19.23 -14.86 -4.37
CA PHE A 16 17.98 -15.49 -4.77
C PHE A 16 16.88 -14.89 -3.90
N VAL A 17 16.19 -13.86 -4.39
CA VAL A 17 14.89 -13.50 -3.84
C VAL A 17 13.98 -14.64 -4.28
N SER A 18 13.72 -15.55 -3.33
CA SER A 18 12.65 -16.53 -3.49
C SER A 18 11.42 -15.78 -3.98
N CYS A 19 10.72 -16.37 -4.95
CA CYS A 19 9.46 -15.86 -5.46
C CYS A 19 8.41 -16.00 -4.34
N ASN A 20 8.50 -15.17 -3.31
CA ASN A 20 7.49 -15.05 -2.25
C ASN A 20 6.31 -14.36 -2.90
N ARG A 21 5.29 -15.15 -3.26
CA ARG A 21 4.06 -14.68 -3.89
C ARG A 21 3.00 -14.21 -2.89
N ASP A 22 3.34 -14.20 -1.60
CA ASP A 22 2.39 -13.90 -0.52
C ASP A 22 2.74 -12.57 0.18
N PHE A 23 2.36 -11.44 -0.43
CA PHE A 23 2.53 -10.10 0.19
C PHE A 23 1.35 -9.74 1.08
N ASN A 24 1.18 -10.43 2.21
CA ASN A 24 0.12 -10.11 3.17
C ASN A 24 0.47 -8.90 4.05
N LEU A 25 -0.10 -7.72 3.77
CA LEU A 25 0.15 -6.48 4.53
C LEU A 25 -0.13 -6.61 6.04
N GLU A 26 -1.04 -7.51 6.43
CA GLU A 26 -1.42 -7.70 7.83
C GLU A 26 -0.49 -8.62 8.62
N THR A 27 0.49 -9.24 7.95
CA THR A 27 1.56 -9.98 8.63
C THR A 27 2.73 -9.05 8.96
N ASN A 28 3.53 -9.45 9.96
CA ASN A 28 4.73 -8.73 10.37
C ASN A 28 5.73 -8.49 9.22
N ASN A 29 5.70 -9.33 8.17
CA ASN A 29 6.65 -9.25 7.05
C ASN A 29 6.06 -8.61 5.79
N GLY A 30 4.75 -8.70 5.53
CA GLY A 30 4.21 -8.25 4.24
C GLY A 30 4.20 -6.73 4.08
N THR A 31 4.10 -5.98 5.18
CA THR A 31 4.30 -4.52 5.16
C THR A 31 5.75 -4.15 4.83
N GLU A 32 6.74 -4.80 5.44
CA GLU A 32 8.16 -4.54 5.16
C GLU A 32 8.54 -4.93 3.72
N ASN A 33 8.03 -6.07 3.24
CA ASN A 33 8.20 -6.50 1.85
C ASN A 33 7.59 -5.49 0.86
N THR A 34 6.41 -4.94 1.17
CA THR A 34 5.77 -3.92 0.35
C THR A 34 6.56 -2.62 0.35
N LYS A 35 7.02 -2.17 1.52
CA LYS A 35 7.91 -1.02 1.66
C LYS A 35 9.17 -1.19 0.82
N GLN A 36 9.84 -2.34 0.90
CA GLN A 36 11.03 -2.64 0.12
C GLN A 36 10.74 -2.54 -1.38
N LYS A 37 9.70 -3.21 -1.89
CA LYS A 37 9.31 -3.14 -3.31
C LYS A 37 9.03 -1.71 -3.80
N ILE A 38 8.31 -0.92 -2.99
CA ILE A 38 8.01 0.49 -3.30
C ILE A 38 9.29 1.31 -3.35
N ILE A 39 10.21 1.12 -2.39
CA ILE A 39 11.50 1.81 -2.35
C ILE A 39 12.40 1.40 -3.52
N GLU A 40 12.48 0.11 -3.85
CA GLU A 40 13.25 -0.41 -4.98
C GLU A 40 12.72 0.12 -6.31
N THR A 41 11.39 0.21 -6.47
CA THR A 41 10.77 0.63 -7.72
C THR A 41 10.81 2.14 -7.93
N PHE A 42 10.43 2.91 -6.90
CA PHE A 42 10.26 4.36 -7.05
C PHE A 42 11.44 5.18 -6.49
N GLY A 43 12.23 4.60 -5.60
CA GLY A 43 13.30 5.28 -4.87
C GLY A 43 12.81 5.96 -3.60
N SER A 44 13.48 5.72 -2.47
CA SER A 44 13.14 6.31 -1.16
C SER A 44 13.17 7.85 -1.16
N LYS A 45 13.96 8.46 -2.05
CA LYS A 45 14.11 9.91 -2.21
C LYS A 45 13.19 10.53 -3.24
N LYS A 46 12.36 9.74 -3.93
CA LYS A 46 11.36 10.29 -4.86
C LYS A 46 10.37 11.12 -4.06
N ARG A 47 10.21 12.37 -4.48
CA ARG A 47 9.25 13.30 -3.90
C ARG A 47 7.90 13.10 -4.57
N VAL A 48 6.89 12.81 -3.77
CA VAL A 48 5.53 12.50 -4.22
C VAL A 48 4.54 13.33 -3.43
N HIS A 49 3.35 13.53 -3.99
CA HIS A 49 2.26 14.25 -3.33
C HIS A 49 1.23 13.29 -2.73
N TYR A 50 1.22 12.08 -3.25
CA TYR A 50 0.26 11.05 -2.92
C TYR A 50 0.87 9.69 -3.22
N LEU A 51 0.72 8.76 -2.27
CA LEU A 51 0.94 7.34 -2.46
C LEU A 51 -0.37 6.62 -2.14
N LYS A 52 -0.80 5.71 -3.01
CA LYS A 52 -1.89 4.77 -2.72
C LYS A 52 -1.40 3.35 -2.90
N ILE A 53 -1.67 2.52 -1.92
CA ILE A 53 -1.43 1.08 -1.90
C ILE A 53 -2.81 0.44 -1.93
N ASN A 54 -3.15 -0.25 -3.02
CA ASN A 54 -4.34 -1.08 -3.09
C ASN A 54 -3.99 -2.51 -2.69
N THR A 55 -4.94 -3.18 -2.06
CA THR A 55 -4.81 -4.58 -1.71
C THR A 55 -5.76 -5.44 -2.53
N TYR A 56 -5.32 -6.65 -2.85
CA TYR A 56 -6.19 -7.70 -3.34
C TYR A 56 -7.20 -8.05 -2.26
N SER A 57 -8.45 -8.02 -2.67
CA SER A 57 -9.58 -8.41 -1.87
C SER A 57 -10.18 -9.67 -2.51
N SER A 58 -9.49 -10.82 -2.46
CA SER A 58 -10.06 -12.06 -3.01
C SER A 58 -11.39 -12.37 -2.34
N PHE A 59 -12.46 -12.50 -3.12
CA PHE A 59 -13.81 -12.70 -2.60
C PHE A 59 -14.03 -14.10 -2.02
N PHE A 60 -13.11 -15.04 -2.30
CA PHE A 60 -13.25 -16.46 -1.97
C PHE A 60 -12.50 -16.89 -0.72
N GLU A 61 -11.66 -16.03 -0.14
CA GLU A 61 -10.91 -16.35 1.07
C GLU A 61 -11.47 -15.61 2.28
N PRO A 62 -12.06 -16.33 3.25
CA PRO A 62 -12.54 -15.75 4.50
C PRO A 62 -11.34 -15.55 5.43
N THR A 63 -10.43 -14.65 5.08
CA THR A 63 -9.26 -14.39 5.91
C THR A 63 -9.06 -12.90 6.12
N LEU A 64 -8.57 -12.55 7.31
CA LEU A 64 -8.17 -11.21 7.74
C LEU A 64 -6.91 -10.74 6.99
N VAL A 65 -6.80 -11.06 5.70
CA VAL A 65 -5.56 -10.95 4.93
C VAL A 65 -5.79 -9.98 3.80
N SER A 66 -4.92 -8.99 3.72
CA SER A 66 -4.94 -7.98 2.68
C SER A 66 -3.63 -8.08 1.93
N THR A 67 -3.66 -8.66 0.73
CA THR A 67 -2.45 -8.84 -0.08
C THR A 67 -2.17 -7.57 -0.86
N PHE A 68 -0.93 -7.11 -1.01
CA PHE A 68 -0.60 -6.00 -1.91
C PHE A 68 -1.08 -6.31 -3.34
N HIS A 69 -1.69 -5.35 -4.03
CA HIS A 69 -2.10 -5.48 -5.44
C HIS A 69 -1.37 -4.50 -6.32
N ASP A 70 -1.41 -3.22 -5.95
CA ASP A 70 -0.69 -2.18 -6.66
C ASP A 70 -0.35 -1.01 -5.74
N ALA A 71 0.73 -0.30 -6.07
CA ALA A 71 1.12 0.96 -5.46
C ALA A 71 1.17 2.03 -6.55
N THR A 72 0.43 3.11 -6.39
CA THR A 72 0.44 4.26 -7.30
C THR A 72 0.98 5.49 -6.59
N ILE A 73 2.04 6.09 -7.14
CA ILE A 73 2.54 7.40 -6.71
C ILE A 73 2.07 8.49 -7.67
N TYR A 74 1.90 9.70 -7.13
CA TYR A 74 1.63 10.90 -7.92
C TYR A 74 2.70 11.94 -7.60
N PHE A 75 3.35 12.48 -8.63
CA PHE A 75 4.48 13.41 -8.48
C PHE A 75 4.45 14.47 -9.57
N LYS A 76 5.10 15.61 -9.30
CA LYS A 76 5.26 16.70 -10.25
C LYS A 76 6.62 16.63 -10.94
N GLU A 77 6.63 16.79 -12.25
CA GLU A 77 7.83 16.90 -13.09
C GLU A 77 7.54 17.90 -14.22
N ASN A 78 8.45 18.83 -14.54
CA ASN A 78 8.24 19.83 -15.61
C ASN A 78 6.88 20.55 -15.54
N ASP A 79 6.49 20.98 -14.35
CA ASP A 79 5.20 21.61 -14.04
C ASP A 79 3.92 20.80 -14.27
N LYS A 80 4.04 19.51 -14.57
CA LYS A 80 2.92 18.60 -14.79
C LYS A 80 2.87 17.51 -13.72
N THR A 81 1.66 17.07 -13.39
CA THR A 81 1.44 15.93 -12.47
C THR A 81 1.40 14.64 -13.26
N TYR A 82 2.20 13.67 -12.83
CA TYR A 82 2.28 12.32 -13.36
C TYR A 82 1.84 11.32 -12.31
N SER A 83 1.37 10.16 -12.75
CA SER A 83 1.24 8.99 -11.89
C SER A 83 2.04 7.81 -12.44
N GLN A 84 2.58 7.00 -11.54
CA GLN A 84 3.29 5.79 -11.85
C GLN A 84 2.79 4.68 -10.92
N THR A 85 2.42 3.55 -11.51
CA THR A 85 1.87 2.41 -10.78
C THR A 85 2.82 1.21 -10.86
N LEU A 86 3.14 0.65 -9.70
CA LEU A 86 3.72 -0.67 -9.50
C LEU A 86 2.56 -1.65 -9.32
N VAL A 87 2.43 -2.65 -10.18
CA VAL A 87 1.41 -3.69 -10.06
C VAL A 87 2.09 -5.01 -9.66
N GLU A 88 1.56 -5.67 -8.65
CA GLU A 88 1.92 -7.04 -8.32
C GLU A 88 1.30 -7.99 -9.36
N GLN A 89 2.12 -8.49 -10.29
CA GLN A 89 1.68 -9.47 -11.27
C GLN A 89 1.43 -10.82 -10.60
N ASN A 90 0.17 -11.24 -10.55
CA ASN A 90 -0.17 -12.65 -10.37
C ASN A 90 0.04 -13.37 -11.71
N LEU A 91 0.73 -14.50 -11.65
CA LEU A 91 1.24 -15.21 -12.82
C LEU A 91 0.13 -15.84 -13.67
N GLU A 92 -0.04 -15.36 -14.89
CA GLU A 92 -0.34 -16.21 -16.07
C GLU A 92 0.26 -15.70 -17.38
N ASN A 93 0.85 -14.50 -17.44
CA ASN A 93 1.55 -14.05 -18.65
C ASN A 93 2.74 -13.13 -18.34
N PRO A 94 4.00 -13.60 -18.49
CA PRO A 94 5.21 -12.82 -18.20
C PRO A 94 5.59 -11.83 -19.32
N LEU A 95 4.70 -11.58 -20.29
CA LEU A 95 4.96 -10.64 -21.36
C LEU A 95 4.53 -9.24 -20.94
N GLU A 96 5.53 -8.37 -20.84
CA GLU A 96 5.47 -6.93 -20.63
C GLU A 96 5.35 -6.48 -19.16
N GLN A 97 6.51 -6.19 -18.54
CA GLN A 97 6.63 -5.13 -17.55
C GLN A 97 6.28 -3.79 -18.22
N LYS A 98 4.99 -3.56 -18.52
CA LYS A 98 4.48 -2.26 -18.91
C LYS A 98 4.34 -1.44 -17.63
N HIS A 99 5.34 -0.62 -17.35
CA HIS A 99 5.15 0.55 -16.49
C HIS A 99 4.06 1.41 -17.12
N LEU A 100 2.81 1.19 -16.72
CA LEU A 100 1.68 1.99 -17.17
C LEU A 100 1.75 3.35 -16.50
N LEU A 101 2.38 4.31 -17.18
CA LEU A 101 2.30 5.73 -16.88
C LEU A 101 0.88 6.20 -17.27
N LYS A 102 -0.05 6.23 -16.31
CA LYS A 102 -1.31 6.95 -16.51
C LYS A 102 -1.13 8.40 -16.09
N LEU A 103 -1.34 9.33 -17.01
CA LEU A 103 -1.44 10.75 -16.69
C LEU A 103 -2.84 11.02 -16.14
N LYS A 104 -2.95 11.33 -14.84
CA LYS A 104 -4.16 11.92 -14.28
C LYS A 104 -3.79 13.28 -13.69
N ILE A 105 -4.39 14.33 -14.22
CA ILE A 105 -4.25 15.70 -13.72
C ILE A 105 -5.23 15.83 -12.56
N GLU A 106 -4.70 15.88 -11.33
CA GLU A 106 -5.45 16.22 -10.12
C GLU A 106 -5.22 17.72 -9.81
N PRO A 107 -6.19 18.42 -9.18
CA PRO A 107 -6.15 19.87 -8.95
C PRO A 107 -5.03 20.29 -7.98
N GLU A 108 -4.55 21.53 -8.16
CA GLU A 108 -3.38 22.18 -7.53
C GLU A 108 -2.76 21.47 -6.32
N VAL A 109 -1.55 20.97 -6.53
CA VAL A 109 -0.80 20.23 -5.53
C VAL A 109 0.40 21.05 -5.09
N TYR A 110 0.33 21.62 -3.88
CA TYR A 110 1.28 22.66 -3.45
C TYR A 110 2.61 22.11 -2.92
N ASN A 111 2.64 20.89 -2.35
CA ASN A 111 3.82 20.34 -1.68
C ASN A 111 3.96 18.84 -1.84
N SER A 112 5.16 18.31 -1.55
CA SER A 112 5.53 16.89 -1.73
C SER A 112 6.29 16.36 -0.51
N PHE A 113 6.26 15.05 -0.28
CA PHE A 113 7.04 14.33 0.72
C PHE A 113 7.94 13.28 0.06
N GLU A 114 9.04 12.88 0.72
CA GLU A 114 9.85 11.76 0.26
C GLU A 114 9.17 10.43 0.61
N ILE A 115 9.19 9.44 -0.30
CA ILE A 115 8.63 8.10 -0.03
C ILE A 115 9.22 7.47 1.25
N GLY A 116 10.49 7.72 1.54
CA GLY A 116 11.15 7.23 2.76
C GLY A 116 10.63 7.83 4.08
N GLN A 117 9.78 8.86 4.04
CA GLN A 117 9.12 9.44 5.22
C GLN A 117 7.82 8.73 5.60
N ILE A 118 7.34 7.81 4.75
CA ILE A 118 6.12 7.06 5.00
C ILE A 118 6.39 6.00 6.07
N LYS A 119 5.59 6.03 7.13
CA LYS A 119 5.65 5.07 8.23
C LYS A 119 4.87 3.81 7.88
N PHE A 120 5.46 2.94 7.07
CA PHE A 120 4.83 1.68 6.69
C PHE A 120 4.53 0.81 7.92
N GLU A 121 5.39 0.87 8.93
CA GLU A 121 5.22 0.19 10.22
C GLU A 121 3.91 0.56 10.95
N ASP A 122 3.34 1.75 10.69
CA ASP A 122 2.07 2.17 11.28
C ASP A 122 0.87 1.43 10.65
N ILE A 123 1.00 0.91 9.42
CA ILE A 123 -0.09 0.25 8.68
C ILE A 123 -0.70 -0.89 9.50
N PRO A 124 0.04 -1.95 9.90
CA PRO A 124 -0.54 -3.05 10.66
C PRO A 124 -1.12 -2.59 12.01
N ILE A 125 -0.46 -1.67 12.70
CA ILE A 125 -0.88 -1.16 14.01
C ILE A 125 -2.25 -0.46 13.90
N LYS A 126 -2.39 0.43 12.91
CA LYS A 126 -3.60 1.25 12.74
C LYS A 126 -4.75 0.47 12.13
N VAL A 127 -4.47 -0.53 11.31
CA VAL A 127 -5.48 -1.48 10.84
C VAL A 127 -6.04 -2.30 12.00
N ILE A 128 -5.20 -2.82 12.89
CA ILE A 128 -5.66 -3.55 14.09
C ILE A 128 -6.49 -2.64 15.00
N GLU A 129 -6.05 -1.39 15.22
CA GLU A 129 -6.78 -0.39 16.00
C GLU A 129 -8.17 -0.11 15.40
N ALA A 130 -8.26 0.06 14.07
CA ALA A 130 -9.52 0.25 13.35
C ALA A 130 -10.46 -0.96 13.42
N LYS A 131 -9.94 -2.18 13.27
CA LYS A 131 -10.75 -3.41 13.34
C LYS A 131 -11.44 -3.56 14.69
N LYS A 132 -10.73 -3.28 15.80
CA LYS A 132 -11.33 -3.26 17.15
C LYS A 132 -12.48 -2.26 17.30
N MET A 133 -12.49 -1.17 16.53
CA MET A 133 -13.59 -0.20 16.51
C MET A 133 -14.82 -0.71 15.74
N ILE A 134 -14.64 -1.66 14.81
CA ILE A 134 -15.70 -2.23 13.96
C ILE A 134 -16.27 -3.53 14.55
N GLU A 135 -15.42 -4.39 15.11
CA GLU A 135 -15.75 -5.75 15.61
C GLU A 135 -16.87 -5.76 16.67
N LYS A 136 -17.09 -4.65 17.38
CA LYS A 136 -18.18 -4.48 18.36
C LYS A 136 -19.58 -4.72 17.81
N GLN A 137 -19.75 -4.80 16.49
CA GLN A 137 -21.06 -4.92 15.85
C GLN A 137 -21.50 -6.37 15.60
N GLU A 138 -20.65 -7.39 15.85
CA GLU A 138 -20.92 -8.85 15.71
C GLU A 138 -21.59 -9.33 14.40
N LYS A 139 -21.70 -8.44 13.40
CA LYS A 139 -22.41 -8.66 12.13
C LYS A 139 -21.50 -8.97 10.96
N PHE A 140 -20.19 -9.11 11.18
CA PHE A 140 -19.20 -9.29 10.12
C PHE A 140 -18.52 -10.65 10.21
N THR A 141 -18.23 -11.27 9.06
CA THR A 141 -17.50 -12.55 8.95
C THR A 141 -16.00 -12.35 8.71
N SER A 142 -15.61 -11.25 8.07
CA SER A 142 -14.22 -10.87 7.92
C SER A 142 -14.04 -9.37 7.73
N LEU A 143 -12.84 -8.89 8.09
CA LEU A 143 -12.41 -7.50 8.04
C LEU A 143 -11.05 -7.46 7.35
N ARG A 144 -10.91 -6.64 6.31
CA ARG A 144 -9.65 -6.53 5.55
C ARG A 144 -9.37 -5.10 5.13
N LEU A 145 -8.11 -4.70 5.12
CA LEU A 145 -7.65 -3.47 4.48
C LEU A 145 -7.94 -3.54 2.98
N ALA A 146 -8.56 -2.51 2.42
CA ALA A 146 -8.84 -2.37 0.98
C ALA A 146 -7.77 -1.52 0.28
N ASN A 147 -7.32 -0.49 0.98
CA ASN A 147 -6.30 0.43 0.51
C ASN A 147 -5.69 1.21 1.68
N TRP A 148 -4.51 1.76 1.42
CA TRP A 148 -3.83 2.73 2.25
C TRP A 148 -3.35 3.90 1.38
N GLU A 149 -3.61 5.12 1.81
CA GLU A 149 -3.37 6.35 1.05
C GLU A 149 -2.59 7.34 1.92
N THR A 150 -1.36 7.67 1.55
CA THR A 150 -0.56 8.71 2.20
C THR A 150 -0.58 9.96 1.33
N HIS A 151 -0.94 11.10 1.91
CA HIS A 151 -1.01 12.36 1.18
C HIS A 151 -0.63 13.56 2.04
N ILE A 152 -0.28 14.66 1.38
CA ILE A 152 0.07 15.91 2.04
C ILE A 152 -1.08 16.91 1.95
N THR A 153 -1.46 17.45 3.10
CA THR A 153 -2.49 18.49 3.22
C THR A 153 -1.97 19.85 2.75
N LYS A 154 -2.87 20.82 2.56
CA LYS A 154 -2.51 22.21 2.22
C LYS A 154 -1.56 22.88 3.24
N ASN A 155 -1.56 22.39 4.48
CA ASN A 155 -0.71 22.90 5.57
C ASN A 155 0.59 22.10 5.73
N ASN A 156 1.03 21.37 4.70
CA ASN A 156 2.26 20.57 4.68
C ASN A 156 2.34 19.44 5.70
N LYS A 157 1.18 19.00 6.21
CA LYS A 157 1.08 17.84 7.09
C LYS A 157 0.81 16.59 6.27
N ILE A 158 1.62 15.56 6.49
CA ILE A 158 1.42 14.23 5.92
C ILE A 158 0.34 13.54 6.76
N ILE A 159 -0.69 13.03 6.09
CA ILE A 159 -1.75 12.25 6.71
C ILE A 159 -1.93 10.94 5.97
N ASN A 160 -2.46 9.95 6.67
CA ASN A 160 -2.80 8.66 6.09
C ASN A 160 -4.31 8.45 6.14
N ARG A 161 -4.86 7.90 5.06
CA ARG A 161 -6.25 7.46 4.95
C ARG A 161 -6.25 5.98 4.57
N PHE A 162 -7.18 5.22 5.10
CA PHE A 162 -7.34 3.83 4.68
C PHE A 162 -8.78 3.36 4.80
N ARG A 163 -9.10 2.31 4.06
CA ARG A 163 -10.43 1.69 4.04
C ARG A 163 -10.38 0.27 4.55
N ILE A 164 -11.31 -0.08 5.44
CA ILE A 164 -11.57 -1.47 5.83
C ILE A 164 -12.84 -1.96 5.11
N LEU A 165 -12.73 -3.07 4.38
CA LEU A 165 -13.88 -3.83 3.87
C LEU A 165 -14.35 -4.81 4.94
N CYS A 166 -15.66 -4.86 5.17
CA CYS A 166 -16.29 -5.68 6.20
C CYS A 166 -17.34 -6.58 5.55
N ASN A 167 -17.07 -7.88 5.46
CA ASN A 167 -18.02 -8.82 4.88
C ASN A 167 -19.15 -9.10 5.87
N LEU A 168 -20.40 -8.96 5.44
CA LEU A 168 -21.57 -9.14 6.32
C LEU A 168 -21.87 -10.62 6.57
N LYS A 169 -22.17 -10.95 7.83
CA LYS A 169 -22.72 -12.24 8.25
C LYS A 169 -24.18 -12.29 7.82
N LYS A 170 -24.48 -13.01 6.74
CA LYS A 170 -25.85 -13.20 6.27
C LYS A 170 -26.29 -14.67 6.42
N PRO A 171 -27.50 -14.94 6.93
CA PRO A 171 -28.11 -16.26 6.88
C PRO A 171 -28.59 -16.52 5.44
N GLU A 172 -27.92 -17.46 4.78
CA GLU A 172 -28.27 -18.10 3.50
C GLU A 172 -28.46 -17.22 2.23
N LEU A 173 -27.94 -17.74 1.11
CA LEU A 173 -28.23 -17.36 -0.29
C LEU A 173 -28.05 -15.90 -0.76
N VAL A 174 -27.37 -15.03 -0.01
CA VAL A 174 -26.90 -13.75 -0.57
C VAL A 174 -25.46 -13.89 -1.05
N VAL A 175 -25.26 -13.76 -2.37
CA VAL A 175 -23.98 -14.06 -3.01
C VAL A 175 -22.87 -13.13 -2.51
N PHE A 176 -23.12 -11.83 -2.32
CA PHE A 176 -22.11 -10.90 -1.73
C PHE A 176 -22.74 -9.67 -1.06
N SER A 177 -22.29 -9.31 0.14
CA SER A 177 -22.65 -8.06 0.81
C SER A 177 -21.52 -7.61 1.73
N TYR A 178 -21.03 -6.38 1.55
CA TYR A 178 -19.97 -5.79 2.37
C TYR A 178 -20.34 -4.36 2.79
N GLU A 179 -19.80 -3.93 3.92
CA GLU A 179 -19.74 -2.53 4.34
C GLU A 179 -18.31 -2.02 4.21
N THR A 180 -18.15 -0.71 4.01
CA THR A 180 -16.83 -0.07 4.01
C THR A 180 -16.75 0.97 5.11
N TYR A 181 -15.63 1.00 5.81
CA TYR A 181 -15.32 2.04 6.77
C TYR A 181 -14.03 2.74 6.39
N ASP A 182 -14.09 4.06 6.28
CA ASP A 182 -12.92 4.88 6.02
C ASP A 182 -12.35 5.42 7.33
N PHE A 183 -11.03 5.48 7.41
CA PHE A 183 -10.29 5.96 8.55
C PHE A 183 -9.24 6.97 8.10
N ILE A 184 -8.98 7.95 8.97
CA ILE A 184 -7.89 8.92 8.80
C ILE A 184 -7.01 8.87 10.05
N ILE A 185 -5.71 8.90 9.83
CA ILE A 185 -4.69 9.09 10.84
C ILE A 185 -4.19 10.52 10.68
N ASP A 186 -4.43 11.35 11.69
CA ASP A 186 -3.94 12.72 11.68
C ASP A 186 -2.42 12.78 11.92
N GLU A 187 -1.85 13.97 11.77
CA GLU A 187 -0.42 14.25 11.94
C GLU A 187 0.18 13.81 13.30
N ASN A 188 -0.66 13.65 14.33
CA ASN A 188 -0.25 13.21 15.66
C ASN A 188 -0.36 11.69 15.81
N GLY A 189 -0.67 10.97 14.73
CA GLY A 189 -0.88 9.52 14.76
C GLY A 189 -2.24 9.12 15.34
N LYS A 190 -3.16 10.06 15.58
CA LYS A 190 -4.47 9.74 16.14
C LYS A 190 -5.40 9.22 15.06
N LEU A 191 -5.93 8.02 15.28
CA LEU A 191 -6.90 7.39 14.40
C LEU A 191 -8.30 7.98 14.60
N LYS A 192 -8.99 8.29 13.50
CA LYS A 192 -10.38 8.72 13.47
C LYS A 192 -11.14 7.92 12.43
N LYS A 193 -12.27 7.35 12.83
CA LYS A 193 -13.26 6.79 11.91
C LYS A 193 -13.97 7.95 11.21
N VAL A 194 -14.09 7.87 9.89
CA VAL A 194 -14.78 8.87 9.09
C VAL A 194 -16.05 8.26 8.54
N ASP A 195 -17.17 8.91 8.82
CA ASP A 195 -18.46 8.56 8.25
C ASP A 195 -18.68 9.44 7.02
N PHE A 196 -18.46 8.87 5.83
CA PHE A 196 -18.90 9.48 4.59
C PHE A 196 -20.31 8.95 4.36
N GLY A 197 -21.30 9.68 4.90
CA GLY A 197 -22.70 9.28 4.91
C GLY A 197 -23.22 8.71 3.59
N LYS A 198 -24.20 7.81 3.72
CA LYS A 198 -24.91 7.10 2.64
C LYS A 198 -25.31 7.99 1.46
#